data_AF-A0AAE1J8Y2-F1
#
_entry.id   AF-A0AAE1J8Y2-F1
#
_cell.length_a   1.000
_cell.length_b   1.000
_cell.length_c   1.000
_cell.angle_alpha   90.00
_cell.angle_beta   90.00
_cell.angle_gamma   90.00
#
_symmetry.space_group_name_H-M   'P 1'
#
loop_
_entity.id
_entity.type
_entity.pdbx_description
1 polymer ?
#
loop_
_entity_poly.entity_id
_entity_poly.type
_entity_poly.pdbx_seq_one_letter_code
_entity_poly.pdbx_strand_id
1 'polypeptide(L)'
;MEAKKESTDTFERVAIASSVEEFHIVVNGVVLDSQLSTQVKTKYYELCCSQGTLIHEHLPEGQNYKLVVGMISEMVNIADAIRASSITTPLDSFAKWYTNLKGLKVLGMKVTFLLTRLENLISLATKASSNSTRYAEVKIKQDQTQEEKKILERKLEEVKKTLSRLDAELDSQNLNLELLVAEFQYLVNASW
;
A
#
# COMPACT_ATOMS: atom_id res chain seq x y z
N MET A 1 37.57 -44.66 -17.36
CA MET A 1 37.49 -43.54 -16.40
C MET A 1 37.55 -42.26 -17.21
N GLU A 2 36.39 -41.71 -17.55
CA GLU A 2 36.27 -40.46 -18.28
C GLU A 2 36.48 -39.30 -17.30
N ALA A 3 37.39 -38.39 -17.66
CA ALA A 3 37.59 -37.15 -16.94
C ALA A 3 36.45 -36.18 -17.30
N LYS A 4 35.58 -35.91 -16.32
CA LYS A 4 34.60 -34.81 -16.40
C LYS A 4 35.38 -33.49 -16.50
N LYS A 5 35.22 -32.81 -17.63
CA LYS A 5 35.66 -31.43 -17.83
C LYS A 5 34.58 -30.54 -17.20
N GLU A 6 34.90 -30.01 -16.03
CA GLU A 6 34.05 -29.04 -15.33
C GLU A 6 34.15 -27.71 -16.07
N SER A 7 33.07 -27.34 -16.76
CA SER A 7 32.93 -26.07 -17.47
C SER A 7 32.56 -24.99 -16.45
N THR A 8 33.56 -24.30 -15.93
CA THR A 8 33.35 -23.06 -15.18
C THR A 8 33.03 -21.94 -16.15
N ASP A 9 31.74 -21.70 -16.34
CA ASP A 9 31.20 -20.50 -16.99
C ASP A 9 31.40 -19.31 -16.04
N THR A 10 32.58 -18.71 -16.09
CA THR A 10 32.86 -17.42 -15.45
C THR A 10 32.21 -16.33 -16.28
N PHE A 11 31.02 -15.88 -15.84
CA PHE A 11 30.43 -14.63 -16.30
C PHE A 11 31.45 -13.50 -16.10
N GLU A 12 32.01 -13.02 -17.20
CA GLU A 12 32.89 -11.87 -17.23
C GLU A 12 32.09 -10.65 -16.77
N ARG A 13 32.30 -10.21 -15.52
CA ARG A 13 31.66 -8.98 -15.04
C ARG A 13 32.26 -7.83 -15.83
N VAL A 14 31.46 -7.18 -16.68
CA VAL A 14 31.84 -5.92 -17.30
C VAL A 14 32.20 -4.94 -16.18
N ALA A 15 33.49 -4.58 -16.11
CA ALA A 15 33.97 -3.61 -15.16
C ALA A 15 33.35 -2.25 -15.49
N ILE A 16 32.50 -1.76 -14.60
CA ILE A 16 32.05 -0.38 -14.65
C ILE A 16 33.21 0.49 -14.15
N ALA A 17 33.41 1.65 -14.78
CA ALA A 17 34.40 2.64 -14.35
C ALA A 17 34.30 2.93 -12.85
N SER A 18 35.42 3.26 -12.21
CA SER A 18 35.47 3.46 -10.74
C SER A 18 34.91 4.82 -10.30
N SER A 19 34.80 5.76 -11.25
CA SER A 19 34.29 7.11 -11.04
C SER A 19 33.38 7.54 -12.20
N VAL A 20 32.60 8.59 -11.98
CA VAL A 20 31.72 9.15 -13.02
C VAL A 20 32.53 9.85 -14.11
N GLU A 21 33.73 10.34 -13.78
CA GLU A 21 34.67 10.98 -14.70
C GLU A 21 35.26 9.98 -15.69
N GLU A 22 35.59 8.77 -15.21
CA GLU A 22 36.12 7.66 -16.02
C GLU A 22 35.01 6.90 -16.77
N PHE A 23 33.75 7.12 -16.41
CA PHE A 23 32.62 6.47 -17.05
C PHE A 23 32.32 7.11 -18.40
N HIS A 24 32.44 6.34 -19.47
CA HIS A 24 32.07 6.77 -20.82
C HIS A 24 30.97 5.88 -21.38
N ILE A 25 29.96 6.51 -21.97
CA ILE A 25 28.86 5.79 -22.62
C ILE A 25 29.24 5.62 -24.09
N VAL A 26 29.61 4.41 -24.47
CA VAL A 26 30.09 4.09 -25.82
C VAL A 26 29.09 3.18 -26.52
N VAL A 27 28.60 3.61 -27.69
CA VAL A 27 27.65 2.84 -28.49
C VAL A 27 28.10 2.87 -29.94
N ASN A 28 28.24 1.69 -30.55
CA ASN A 28 28.74 1.56 -31.93
C ASN A 28 30.08 2.30 -32.14
N GLY A 29 30.97 2.29 -31.13
CA GLY A 29 32.26 2.98 -31.17
C GLY A 29 32.20 4.50 -30.99
N VAL A 30 31.01 5.08 -30.76
CA VAL A 30 30.83 6.53 -30.56
C VAL A 30 30.61 6.83 -29.08
N VAL A 31 31.38 7.78 -28.54
CA VAL A 31 31.23 8.28 -27.17
C VAL A 31 30.06 9.27 -27.12
N LEU A 32 29.07 9.02 -26.25
CA LEU A 32 27.82 9.78 -26.18
C LEU A 32 27.81 10.86 -25.09
N ASP A 33 28.86 10.95 -24.27
CA ASP A 33 28.91 11.80 -23.08
C ASP A 33 28.51 13.25 -23.32
N SER A 34 28.93 13.85 -24.44
CA SER A 34 28.64 15.25 -24.80
C SER A 34 27.17 15.49 -25.16
N GLN A 35 26.41 14.42 -25.42
CA GLN A 35 25.00 14.48 -25.80
C GLN A 35 24.06 14.42 -24.58
N LEU A 36 24.61 14.15 -23.40
CA LEU A 36 23.87 14.06 -22.14
C LEU A 36 24.28 15.21 -21.23
N SER A 37 23.35 15.70 -20.43
CA SER A 37 23.72 16.61 -19.34
C SER A 37 24.54 15.85 -18.29
N THR A 38 25.41 16.57 -17.58
CA THR A 38 26.19 15.99 -16.47
C THR A 38 25.30 15.27 -15.47
N GLN A 39 24.15 15.86 -15.13
CA GLN A 39 23.20 15.26 -14.19
C GLN A 39 22.63 13.93 -14.69
N VAL A 40 22.26 13.84 -15.97
CA VAL A 40 21.72 12.59 -16.55
C VAL A 40 22.82 11.53 -16.60
N LYS A 41 24.05 11.92 -17.01
CA LYS A 41 25.20 11.00 -17.03
C LYS A 41 25.49 10.44 -15.63
N THR A 42 25.53 11.29 -14.59
CA THR A 42 25.78 10.86 -13.21
C THR A 42 24.71 9.88 -12.73
N LYS A 43 23.43 10.19 -12.91
CA LYS A 43 22.34 9.29 -12.50
C LYS A 43 22.34 7.98 -13.28
N TYR A 44 22.69 8.02 -14.56
CA TYR A 44 22.81 6.82 -15.36
C TYR A 44 23.99 5.94 -14.92
N TYR A 45 25.13 6.55 -14.60
CA TYR A 45 26.27 5.87 -13.98
C TYR A 45 25.87 5.18 -12.67
N GLU A 46 25.20 5.90 -11.76
CA GLU A 46 24.69 5.34 -10.50
C GLU A 46 23.76 4.14 -10.72
N LEU A 47 22.88 4.23 -11.72
CA LEU A 47 22.01 3.11 -12.09
C LEU A 47 22.83 1.90 -12.56
N CYS A 48 23.81 2.10 -13.44
CA CYS A 48 24.70 1.01 -13.88
C CYS A 48 25.44 0.39 -12.69
N CYS A 49 26.01 1.21 -11.81
CA CYS A 49 26.69 0.76 -10.60
C CYS A 49 25.78 -0.06 -9.69
N SER A 50 24.54 0.40 -9.49
CA SER A 50 23.55 -0.33 -8.67
C SER A 50 23.21 -1.72 -9.23
N GLN A 51 23.32 -1.89 -10.55
CA GLN A 51 23.06 -3.16 -11.23
C GLN A 51 24.34 -3.99 -11.46
N GLY A 52 25.53 -3.40 -11.24
CA GLY A 52 26.81 -4.05 -11.52
C GLY A 52 27.01 -4.42 -12.99
N THR A 53 26.29 -3.78 -13.92
CA THR A 53 26.38 -3.99 -15.37
C THR A 53 26.05 -2.72 -16.13
N LEU A 54 26.56 -2.59 -17.36
CA LEU A 54 26.18 -1.51 -18.27
C LEU A 54 24.76 -1.78 -18.79
N ILE A 55 23.85 -0.86 -18.52
CA ILE A 55 22.43 -1.04 -18.87
C ILE A 55 22.20 -1.06 -20.40
N HIS A 56 23.12 -0.45 -21.17
CA HIS A 56 23.10 -0.34 -22.63
C HIS A 56 23.94 -1.40 -23.35
N GLU A 57 24.47 -2.40 -22.65
CA GLU A 57 25.41 -3.38 -23.23
C GLU A 57 24.83 -4.22 -24.37
N HIS A 58 23.51 -4.47 -24.37
CA HIS A 58 22.84 -5.38 -25.31
C HIS A 58 22.01 -4.63 -26.36
N LEU A 59 22.39 -3.39 -26.65
CA LEU A 59 21.74 -2.63 -27.72
C LEU A 59 22.09 -3.24 -29.09
N PRO A 60 21.11 -3.41 -29.99
CA PRO A 60 21.37 -3.85 -31.35
C PRO A 60 22.38 -2.95 -32.07
N GLU A 61 23.27 -3.57 -32.86
CA GLU A 61 24.20 -2.83 -33.71
C GLU A 61 23.46 -1.91 -34.69
N GLY A 62 24.09 -0.78 -35.04
CA GLY A 62 23.56 0.17 -36.00
C GLY A 62 22.46 1.10 -35.46
N GLN A 63 22.14 1.02 -34.17
CA GLN A 63 21.15 1.91 -33.57
C GLN A 63 21.61 3.38 -33.58
N ASN A 64 20.70 4.28 -33.91
CA ASN A 64 20.98 5.71 -33.99
C ASN A 64 21.36 6.26 -32.61
N TYR A 65 22.51 6.91 -32.48
CA TYR A 65 23.00 7.41 -31.20
C TYR A 65 22.02 8.38 -30.51
N LYS A 66 21.26 9.18 -31.28
CA LYS A 66 20.25 10.10 -30.73
C LYS A 66 19.11 9.35 -30.06
N LEU A 67 18.74 8.19 -30.61
CA LEU A 67 17.74 7.33 -29.99
C LEU A 67 18.26 6.80 -28.65
N VAL A 68 19.52 6.37 -28.59
CA VAL A 68 20.10 5.84 -27.35
C VAL A 68 20.24 6.92 -26.27
N VAL A 69 20.65 8.13 -26.64
CA VAL A 69 20.65 9.30 -25.74
C VAL A 69 19.24 9.57 -25.19
N GLY A 70 18.21 9.51 -26.05
CA GLY A 70 16.81 9.62 -25.65
C GLY A 70 16.38 8.51 -24.68
N MET A 71 16.76 7.25 -24.95
CA MET A 71 16.47 6.10 -24.09
C MET A 71 17.11 6.21 -22.71
N ILE A 72 18.37 6.66 -22.63
CA ILE A 72 19.07 6.91 -21.37
C ILE A 72 18.37 8.01 -20.57
N SER A 73 18.02 9.11 -21.25
CA SER A 73 17.34 10.25 -20.62
C SER A 73 15.97 9.86 -20.08
N GLU A 74 15.17 9.14 -20.86
CA GLU A 74 13.85 8.65 -20.44
C GLU A 74 13.96 7.67 -19.28
N MET A 75 14.94 6.77 -19.28
CA MET A 75 15.15 5.85 -18.17
C MET A 75 15.50 6.57 -16.87
N VAL A 76 16.41 7.56 -16.93
CA VAL A 76 16.79 8.35 -15.76
C VAL A 76 15.57 9.11 -15.22
N ASN A 77 14.77 9.72 -16.11
CA ASN A 77 13.54 10.41 -15.74
C ASN A 77 12.54 9.48 -15.06
N ILE A 78 12.33 8.27 -15.59
CA ILE A 78 11.45 7.28 -14.99
C ILE A 78 11.99 6.81 -13.62
N ALA A 79 13.29 6.54 -13.52
CA ALA A 79 13.91 6.13 -12.26
C ALA A 79 13.75 7.20 -11.16
N ASP A 80 13.91 8.47 -11.52
CA ASP A 80 13.67 9.59 -10.62
C ASP A 80 12.20 9.74 -10.24
N ALA A 81 11.29 9.62 -11.21
CA ALA A 81 9.86 9.67 -10.96
C ALA A 81 9.40 8.53 -10.03
N ILE A 82 9.93 7.31 -10.22
CA ILE A 82 9.72 6.18 -9.32
C ILE A 82 10.25 6.49 -7.91
N ARG A 83 11.44 7.09 -7.80
CA ARG A 83 12.02 7.45 -6.50
C ARG A 83 11.24 8.55 -5.78
N ALA A 84 10.66 9.49 -6.52
CA ALA A 84 9.83 10.56 -5.98
C ALA A 84 8.36 10.16 -5.76
N SER A 85 7.94 8.99 -6.26
CA SER A 85 6.58 8.50 -6.11
C SER A 85 6.22 8.19 -4.66
N SER A 86 4.93 8.23 -4.38
CA SER A 86 4.32 8.00 -3.07
C SER A 86 3.13 7.05 -3.18
N ILE A 87 2.59 6.62 -2.04
CA ILE A 87 1.40 5.75 -2.01
C ILE A 87 0.15 6.41 -2.62
N THR A 88 0.12 7.74 -2.72
CA THR A 88 -0.96 8.53 -3.33
C THR A 88 -0.73 8.82 -4.80
N THR A 89 0.40 8.40 -5.37
CA THR A 89 0.67 8.52 -6.80
C THR A 89 -0.37 7.73 -7.59
N PRO A 90 -1.01 8.32 -8.62
CA PRO A 90 -2.01 7.63 -9.42
C PRO A 90 -1.47 6.34 -10.06
N LEU A 91 -2.29 5.29 -10.08
CA LEU A 91 -1.95 4.01 -10.73
C LEU A 91 -1.60 4.18 -12.22
N ASP A 92 -2.26 5.12 -12.90
CA ASP A 92 -2.00 5.43 -14.31
C ASP A 92 -0.58 5.95 -14.56
N SER A 93 0.00 6.68 -13.60
CA SER A 93 1.39 7.13 -13.67
C SER A 93 2.35 5.94 -13.69
N PHE A 94 2.13 4.98 -12.79
CA PHE A 94 2.92 3.74 -12.76
C PHE A 94 2.72 2.91 -14.04
N ALA A 95 1.49 2.84 -14.58
CA ALA A 95 1.20 2.13 -15.84
C ALA A 95 1.94 2.75 -17.04
N LYS A 96 2.01 4.09 -17.11
CA LYS A 96 2.76 4.80 -18.14
C LYS A 96 4.25 4.49 -18.06
N TRP A 97 4.84 4.59 -16.86
CA TRP A 97 6.26 4.25 -16.67
C TRP A 97 6.56 2.79 -17.00
N TYR A 98 5.66 1.87 -16.66
CA TYR A 98 5.80 0.45 -16.96
C TYR A 98 5.81 0.19 -18.46
N THR A 99 4.92 0.85 -19.19
CA THR A 99 4.83 0.76 -20.66
C THR A 99 6.09 1.31 -21.31
N ASN A 100 6.58 2.47 -20.86
CA ASN A 100 7.82 3.07 -21.38
C ASN A 100 9.02 2.15 -21.12
N LEU A 101 9.16 1.61 -19.90
CA LEU A 101 10.23 0.65 -19.57
C LEU A 101 10.12 -0.63 -20.39
N LYS A 102 8.92 -1.16 -20.66
CA LYS A 102 8.75 -2.29 -21.58
C LYS A 102 9.27 -1.96 -22.98
N GLY A 103 8.97 -0.76 -23.49
CA GLY A 103 9.53 -0.27 -24.76
C GLY A 103 11.05 -0.23 -24.74
N LEU A 104 11.65 0.35 -23.70
CA LEU A 104 13.11 0.40 -23.53
C LEU A 104 13.73 -1.01 -23.47
N LYS A 105 13.06 -1.97 -22.81
CA LYS A 105 13.49 -3.37 -22.76
C LYS A 105 13.49 -4.01 -24.15
N VAL A 106 12.43 -3.80 -24.94
CA VAL A 106 12.34 -4.30 -26.32
C VAL A 106 13.45 -3.73 -27.19
N LEU A 107 13.85 -2.48 -26.94
CA LEU A 107 14.96 -1.83 -27.64
C LEU A 107 16.36 -2.25 -27.16
N GLY A 108 16.46 -3.20 -26.21
CA GLY A 108 17.73 -3.79 -25.76
C GLY A 108 18.26 -3.27 -24.42
N MET A 109 17.55 -2.39 -23.73
CA MET A 109 18.00 -1.91 -22.41
C MET A 109 17.73 -2.92 -21.29
N LYS A 110 18.69 -3.10 -20.39
CA LYS A 110 18.56 -3.94 -19.20
C LYS A 110 17.73 -3.26 -18.09
N VAL A 111 16.42 -3.12 -18.28
CA VAL A 111 15.51 -2.41 -17.34
C VAL A 111 14.63 -3.32 -16.47
N THR A 112 14.88 -4.64 -16.47
CA THR A 112 14.07 -5.60 -15.70
C THR A 112 14.01 -5.23 -14.22
N PHE A 113 15.08 -4.69 -13.64
CA PHE A 113 15.11 -4.25 -12.24
C PHE A 113 14.11 -3.12 -11.94
N LEU A 114 13.94 -2.15 -12.84
CA LEU A 114 12.94 -1.09 -12.70
C LEU A 114 11.53 -1.65 -12.90
N LEU A 115 11.33 -2.56 -13.86
CA LEU A 115 10.04 -3.22 -14.08
C LEU A 115 9.58 -3.99 -12.82
N THR A 116 10.46 -4.81 -12.23
CA THR A 116 10.16 -5.54 -10.99
C THR A 116 9.87 -4.60 -9.82
N ARG A 117 10.66 -3.51 -9.68
CA ARG A 117 10.40 -2.50 -8.64
C ARG A 117 9.01 -1.87 -8.82
N LEU A 118 8.64 -1.57 -10.06
CA LEU A 118 7.37 -0.94 -10.39
C LEU A 118 6.18 -1.86 -10.14
N GLU A 119 6.29 -3.15 -10.47
CA GLU A 119 5.27 -4.17 -10.16
C GLU A 119 5.03 -4.28 -8.64
N ASN A 120 6.11 -4.26 -7.85
CA ASN A 120 6.01 -4.25 -6.39
C ASN A 120 5.30 -2.98 -5.87
N LEU A 121 5.63 -1.81 -6.42
CA LEU A 121 4.98 -0.55 -6.06
C LEU A 121 3.49 -0.54 -6.41
N ILE A 122 3.11 -1.02 -7.59
CA ILE A 122 1.71 -1.15 -8.02
C ILE A 122 0.93 -2.06 -7.08
N SER A 123 1.51 -3.21 -6.72
CA SER A 123 0.92 -4.16 -5.76
C SER A 123 0.69 -3.51 -4.39
N LEU A 124 1.66 -2.75 -3.88
CA LEU A 124 1.54 -2.02 -2.62
C LEU A 124 0.47 -0.91 -2.68
N ALA A 125 0.47 -0.10 -3.75
CA ALA A 125 -0.51 0.97 -3.94
C ALA A 125 -1.95 0.44 -4.01
N THR A 126 -2.15 -0.66 -4.73
CA THR A 126 -3.47 -1.32 -4.86
C THR A 126 -3.96 -1.86 -3.51
N LYS A 127 -3.07 -2.48 -2.73
CA LYS A 127 -3.38 -2.96 -1.37
C LYS A 127 -3.71 -1.81 -0.42
N ALA A 128 -2.96 -0.72 -0.48
CA ALA A 128 -3.20 0.45 0.37
C ALA A 128 -4.56 1.09 0.07
N SER A 129 -4.92 1.23 -1.21
CA SER A 129 -6.24 1.72 -1.62
C SER A 129 -7.37 0.84 -1.08
N SER A 130 -7.26 -0.48 -1.27
CA SER A 130 -8.25 -1.45 -0.77
C SER A 130 -8.39 -1.43 0.76
N ASN A 131 -7.28 -1.35 1.48
CA ASN A 131 -7.27 -1.29 2.94
C ASN A 131 -7.87 0.03 3.47
N SER A 132 -7.63 1.15 2.78
CA SER A 132 -8.21 2.45 3.13
C SER A 132 -9.74 2.42 3.01
N THR A 133 -10.27 1.85 1.91
CA THR A 133 -11.71 1.66 1.72
C THR A 133 -12.30 0.78 2.82
N ARG A 134 -11.68 -0.38 3.09
CA ARG A 134 -12.14 -1.30 4.14
C ARG A 134 -12.12 -0.65 5.53
N TYR A 135 -11.09 0.13 5.85
CA TYR A 135 -11.02 0.87 7.11
C TYR A 135 -12.19 1.85 7.27
N ALA A 136 -12.49 2.62 6.21
CA ALA A 136 -13.62 3.55 6.22
C ALA A 136 -14.96 2.84 6.45
N GLU A 137 -15.18 1.71 5.78
CA GLU A 137 -16.39 0.89 5.96
C GLU A 137 -16.52 0.34 7.38
N VAL A 138 -15.43 -0.19 7.95
CA VAL A 138 -15.41 -0.70 9.33
C VAL A 138 -15.68 0.44 10.30
N LYS A 139 -15.13 1.64 10.06
CA LYS A 139 -15.35 2.80 10.91
C LYS A 139 -16.81 3.25 10.91
N ILE A 140 -17.45 3.32 9.74
CA ILE A 140 -18.88 3.62 9.61
C ILE A 140 -19.73 2.61 10.41
N LYS A 141 -19.46 1.31 10.24
CA LYS A 141 -20.18 0.25 10.97
C LYS A 141 -19.98 0.34 12.48
N GLN A 142 -18.77 0.65 12.92
CA GLN A 142 -18.46 0.86 14.34
C GLN A 142 -19.29 2.01 14.91
N ASP A 143 -19.34 3.15 14.21
CA ASP A 143 -20.07 4.33 14.66
C ASP A 143 -21.59 4.09 14.70
N GLN A 144 -22.14 3.36 13.71
CA GLN A 144 -23.54 2.91 13.69
C GLN A 144 -23.86 1.99 14.88
N THR A 145 -23.05 0.96 15.10
CA THR A 145 -23.23 0.01 16.21
C THR A 145 -23.16 0.71 17.57
N GLN A 146 -22.27 1.69 17.70
CA GLN A 146 -22.13 2.47 18.92
C GLN A 146 -23.37 3.34 19.20
N GLU A 147 -24.00 3.87 18.16
CA GLU A 147 -25.24 4.63 18.32
C GLU A 147 -26.44 3.72 18.68
N GLU A 148 -26.55 2.55 18.03
CA GLU A 148 -27.55 1.55 18.39
C GLU A 148 -27.41 1.11 19.85
N LYS A 149 -26.18 0.88 20.32
CA LYS A 149 -25.90 0.59 21.72
C LYS A 149 -26.44 1.68 22.65
N LYS A 150 -26.18 2.96 22.37
CA LYS A 150 -26.70 4.08 23.18
C LYS A 150 -28.22 4.15 23.19
N ILE A 151 -28.87 3.82 22.07
CA ILE A 151 -30.34 3.76 21.98
C ILE A 151 -30.86 2.65 22.89
N LEU A 152 -30.26 1.46 22.83
CA LEU A 152 -30.65 0.33 23.66
C LEU A 152 -30.41 0.59 25.15
N GLU A 153 -29.30 1.22 25.51
CA GLU A 153 -29.02 1.64 26.89
C GLU A 153 -30.09 2.60 27.42
N ARG A 154 -30.52 3.60 26.62
CA ARG A 154 -31.61 4.50 27.00
C ARG A 154 -32.94 3.76 27.23
N LYS A 155 -33.28 2.84 26.32
CA LYS A 155 -34.50 2.02 26.45
C LYS A 155 -34.44 1.12 27.69
N LEU A 156 -33.28 0.56 27.98
CA LEU A 156 -33.08 -0.27 29.18
C LEU A 156 -33.30 0.55 30.47
N GLU A 157 -32.78 1.77 30.53
CA GLU A 157 -33.00 2.66 31.69
C GLU A 157 -34.49 3.05 31.85
N GLU A 158 -35.20 3.28 30.75
CA GLU A 158 -36.65 3.53 30.78
C GLU A 158 -37.43 2.31 31.32
N VAL A 159 -37.07 1.10 30.87
CA VAL A 159 -37.67 -0.15 31.37
C VAL A 159 -37.37 -0.34 32.86
N LYS A 160 -36.13 -0.13 33.31
CA LYS A 160 -35.77 -0.21 34.74
C LYS A 160 -36.58 0.75 35.59
N LYS A 161 -36.72 2.00 35.16
CA LYS A 161 -37.54 3.01 35.86
C LYS A 161 -39.00 2.57 35.96
N THR A 162 -39.53 1.99 34.88
CA THR A 162 -40.90 1.47 34.86
C THR A 162 -41.09 0.31 35.83
N LEU A 163 -40.12 -0.61 35.87
CA LEU A 163 -40.12 -1.76 36.79
C LEU A 163 -40.12 -1.28 38.25
N SER A 164 -39.20 -0.40 38.63
CA SER A 164 -39.14 0.13 40.02
C SER A 164 -40.41 0.85 40.44
N ARG A 165 -41.10 1.53 39.51
CA ARG A 165 -42.40 2.15 39.79
C ARG A 165 -43.47 1.10 40.06
N LEU A 166 -43.52 0.03 39.27
CA LEU A 166 -44.50 -1.05 39.43
C LEU A 166 -44.25 -1.83 40.73
N ASP A 167 -42.98 -2.10 41.08
CA ASP A 167 -42.62 -2.76 42.34
C ASP A 167 -43.14 -1.95 43.54
N ALA A 168 -42.89 -0.63 43.54
CA ALA A 168 -43.39 0.26 44.61
C ALA A 168 -44.93 0.32 44.68
N GLU A 169 -45.61 0.24 43.54
CA GLU A 169 -47.07 0.19 43.48
C GLU A 169 -47.62 -1.13 44.04
N LEU A 170 -47.00 -2.27 43.70
CA LEU A 170 -47.34 -3.58 44.25
C LEU A 170 -47.16 -3.62 45.76
N ASP A 171 -46.04 -3.12 46.28
CA ASP A 171 -45.78 -3.06 47.73
C ASP A 171 -46.85 -2.24 48.47
N SER A 172 -47.22 -1.09 47.91
CA SER A 172 -48.27 -0.21 48.46
C SER A 172 -49.65 -0.89 48.47
N GLN A 173 -50.01 -1.56 47.36
CA GLN A 173 -51.26 -2.31 47.27
C GLN A 173 -51.30 -3.49 48.25
N ASN A 174 -50.19 -4.19 48.43
CA ASN A 174 -50.09 -5.29 49.38
C ASN A 174 -50.29 -4.81 50.82
N LEU A 175 -49.64 -3.72 51.23
CA LEU A 175 -49.82 -3.12 52.55
C LEU A 175 -51.27 -2.69 52.80
N ASN A 176 -51.92 -2.10 51.79
CA ASN A 176 -53.33 -1.70 51.90
C ASN A 176 -54.26 -2.92 52.07
N LEU A 177 -54.01 -4.00 51.31
CA LEU A 177 -54.74 -5.26 51.47
C LEU A 177 -54.56 -5.84 52.88
N GLU A 178 -53.34 -5.87 53.41
CA GLU A 178 -53.05 -6.34 54.77
C GLU A 178 -53.81 -5.52 55.84
N LEU A 179 -53.87 -4.19 55.68
CA LEU A 179 -54.63 -3.31 56.56
C LEU A 179 -56.14 -3.57 56.51
N LEU A 180 -56.72 -3.70 55.32
CA LEU A 180 -58.14 -4.00 55.14
C LEU A 180 -58.51 -5.37 55.74
N VAL A 181 -57.63 -6.37 55.56
CA VAL A 181 -57.81 -7.69 56.17
C VAL A 181 -57.80 -7.57 57.70
N ALA A 182 -56.87 -6.83 58.27
CA ALA A 182 -56.80 -6.62 59.71
C ALA A 182 -58.05 -5.89 60.27
N GLU A 183 -58.51 -4.84 59.59
CA GLU A 183 -59.71 -4.09 59.97
C GLU A 183 -60.97 -4.95 59.89
N PHE A 184 -61.14 -5.70 58.81
CA PHE A 184 -62.25 -6.63 58.64
C PHE A 184 -62.27 -7.67 59.76
N GLN A 185 -61.11 -8.27 60.08
CA GLN A 185 -61.00 -9.24 61.17
C GLN A 185 -61.29 -8.62 62.54
N TYR A 186 -60.87 -7.37 62.78
CA TYR A 186 -61.20 -6.66 64.01
C TYR A 186 -62.72 -6.49 64.17
N LEU A 187 -63.41 -6.03 63.12
CA LEU A 187 -64.85 -5.82 63.14
C LEU A 187 -65.63 -7.13 63.32
N VAL A 188 -65.21 -8.22 62.68
CA VAL A 188 -65.83 -9.55 62.85
C VAL A 188 -65.72 -10.06 64.29
N ASN A 189 -64.64 -9.74 64.99
CA ASN A 189 -64.37 -10.24 66.35
C ASN A 189 -64.85 -9.29 67.48
N ALA A 190 -65.41 -8.13 67.15
CA ALA A 190 -65.94 -7.20 68.14
C ALA A 190 -67.22 -7.74 68.82
N SER A 191 -67.41 -7.45 70.10
CA SER A 191 -68.63 -7.84 70.85
C SER A 191 -69.84 -7.00 70.41
N TRP A 192 -70.99 -7.65 70.26
CA TRP A 192 -72.26 -7.07 69.80
C TRP A 192 -73.07 -6.42 70.92
#